data_AF-A0AAX0UCU6-F1
#
_entry.id   AF-A0AAX0UCU6-F1
#
_cell.length_a   1.000
_cell.length_b   1.000
_cell.length_c   1.000
_cell.angle_alpha   90.00
_cell.angle_beta   90.00
_cell.angle_gamma   90.00
#
_symmetry.space_group_name_H-M   'P 1'
#
loop_
_entity.id
_entity.type
_entity.pdbx_description
1 polymer ?
#
loop_
_entity_poly.entity_id
_entity_poly.type
_entity_poly.pdbx_seq_one_letter_code
_entity_poly.pdbx_strand_id
1 'polypeptide(L)'
;MNFWNRHIGDLIRDTVSLSMLEDGAYNRLLDQYYQTERPLPLDKKLIYRLARATSAAERRAVDFVLETFFHARDDGYHQKRCDIEIAAYQQKQRKAQASANARWNKSEGDANAHANASATHDAPDMRTHCEGNASHKPEANIQIRPSVPDGTDADASPPGMSAKEAIFHVAVPWLTTRGVADKSARSLLGGAIKQLGEEGAWMLAQDCIREGPLEPAAWIASSINARMPGAKGRRSRHNGLDQIDYREGIAHDGSF
;
A
#
# COMPACT_ATOMS: atom_id res chain seq x y z
N MET A 1 -20.75 -0.40 4.63
CA MET A 1 -19.27 -0.36 4.63
C MET A 1 -18.76 -0.35 6.07
N ASN A 2 -17.75 -1.17 6.44
CA ASN A 2 -17.29 -1.25 7.85
C ASN A 2 -16.35 -0.11 8.28
N PHE A 3 -15.67 0.51 7.31
CA PHE A 3 -14.69 1.58 7.54
C PHE A 3 -14.65 2.48 6.30
N TRP A 4 -14.55 3.79 6.50
CA TRP A 4 -14.34 4.78 5.44
C TRP A 4 -13.31 5.83 5.86
N ASN A 5 -12.57 6.37 4.89
CA ASN A 5 -11.53 7.36 5.14
C ASN A 5 -12.16 8.74 5.32
N ARG A 6 -12.16 9.24 6.54
CA ARG A 6 -12.63 10.59 6.85
C ARG A 6 -11.46 11.57 6.71
N HIS A 7 -11.42 12.30 5.60
CA HIS A 7 -10.37 13.29 5.34
C HIS A 7 -10.59 14.53 6.21
N ILE A 8 -9.96 14.54 7.39
CA ILE A 8 -10.19 15.56 8.45
C ILE A 8 -9.98 16.99 7.93
N GLY A 9 -8.95 17.23 7.11
CA GLY A 9 -8.67 18.57 6.59
C GLY A 9 -9.75 19.11 5.65
N ASP A 10 -10.29 18.26 4.76
CA ASP A 10 -11.39 18.64 3.88
C ASP A 10 -12.69 18.79 4.68
N LEU A 11 -12.93 17.86 5.61
CA LEU A 11 -14.09 17.90 6.49
C LEU A 11 -14.16 19.22 7.25
N ILE A 12 -13.08 19.60 7.94
CA ILE A 12 -13.02 20.86 8.70
C ILE A 12 -13.20 22.06 7.77
N ARG A 13 -12.59 22.06 6.58
CA ARG A 13 -12.74 23.15 5.61
C ARG A 13 -14.21 23.33 5.21
N ASP A 14 -14.90 22.22 4.91
CA ASP A 14 -16.27 22.24 4.41
C ASP A 14 -17.31 22.46 5.53
N THR A 15 -16.97 22.14 6.79
CA THR A 15 -17.88 22.26 7.94
C THR A 15 -17.58 23.43 8.87
N VAL A 16 -16.54 24.24 8.62
CA VAL A 16 -16.14 25.35 9.54
C VAL A 16 -17.23 26.38 9.79
N SER A 17 -18.13 26.59 8.82
CA SER A 17 -19.23 27.56 8.92
C SER A 17 -20.47 26.99 9.64
N LEU A 18 -20.50 25.69 9.93
CA LEU A 18 -21.64 25.04 10.55
C LEU A 18 -21.67 25.30 12.05
N SER A 19 -22.87 25.51 12.58
CA SER A 19 -23.11 25.47 14.01
C SER A 19 -22.92 24.05 14.56
N MET A 20 -22.75 23.92 15.88
CA MET A 20 -22.59 22.62 16.55
C MET A 20 -23.72 21.63 16.25
N LEU A 21 -24.96 22.12 16.08
CA LEU A 21 -26.10 21.27 15.73
C LEU A 21 -26.06 20.81 14.27
N GLU A 22 -25.63 21.69 13.37
CA GLU A 22 -25.50 21.40 11.94
C GLU A 22 -24.33 20.45 11.67
N ASP A 23 -23.17 20.65 12.32
CA ASP A 23 -22.05 19.73 12.22
C ASP A 23 -22.42 18.34 12.77
N GLY A 24 -23.12 18.29 13.91
CA GLY A 24 -23.64 17.05 14.47
C GLY A 24 -24.64 16.34 13.55
N ALA A 25 -25.53 17.10 12.91
CA ALA A 25 -26.48 16.58 11.93
C ALA A 25 -25.75 16.03 10.69
N TYR A 26 -24.83 16.81 10.13
CA TYR A 26 -24.03 16.42 8.95
C TYR A 26 -23.27 15.12 9.17
N ASN A 27 -22.56 15.00 10.29
CA ASN A 27 -21.79 13.81 10.62
C ASN A 27 -22.70 12.56 10.76
N ARG A 28 -23.87 12.69 11.40
CA ARG A 28 -24.82 11.57 11.52
C ARG A 28 -25.42 11.15 10.19
N LEU A 29 -25.72 12.10 9.31
CA LEU A 29 -26.22 11.80 7.97
C LEU A 29 -25.17 11.08 7.12
N LEU A 30 -23.91 11.52 7.19
CA LEU A 30 -22.79 10.82 6.53
C LEU A 30 -22.62 9.40 7.06
N ASP A 31 -22.61 9.22 8.38
CA ASP A 31 -22.48 7.89 8.99
C ASP A 31 -23.57 6.94 8.48
N GLN A 32 -24.81 7.42 8.39
CA GLN A 32 -25.93 6.65 7.85
C GLN A 32 -25.73 6.32 6.35
N TYR A 33 -25.26 7.29 5.57
CA TYR A 33 -24.99 7.13 4.14
C TYR A 33 -23.95 6.03 3.89
N TYR A 34 -22.82 6.08 4.59
CA TYR A 34 -21.75 5.07 4.47
C TYR A 34 -22.11 3.72 5.08
N GLN A 35 -22.91 3.70 6.16
CA GLN A 35 -23.39 2.47 6.76
C GLN A 35 -24.28 1.69 5.78
N THR A 36 -25.24 2.39 5.18
CA THR A 36 -26.22 1.78 4.25
C THR A 36 -25.72 1.65 2.82
N GLU A 37 -24.67 2.39 2.46
CA GLU A 37 -24.14 2.51 1.09
C GLU A 37 -25.21 2.93 0.07
N ARG A 38 -26.20 3.71 0.52
CA ARG A 38 -27.36 4.14 -0.25
C ARG A 38 -27.65 5.62 -0.02
N PRO A 39 -28.28 6.30 -0.99
CA PRO A 39 -28.75 7.66 -0.79
C PRO A 39 -29.75 7.74 0.37
N LEU A 40 -29.82 8.90 1.02
CA LEU A 40 -30.76 9.12 2.10
C LEU A 40 -32.19 9.17 1.54
N PRO A 41 -33.19 8.68 2.29
CA PRO A 41 -34.57 8.63 1.82
C PRO A 41 -35.13 10.03 1.55
N LEU A 42 -36.06 10.16 0.60
CA LEU A 42 -36.76 11.43 0.33
C LEU A 42 -37.69 11.88 1.47
N ASP A 43 -38.16 10.94 2.30
CA ASP A 43 -39.01 11.26 3.45
C ASP A 43 -38.19 11.92 4.57
N LYS A 44 -38.34 13.24 4.71
CA LYS A 44 -37.71 14.03 5.76
C LYS A 44 -37.98 13.49 7.17
N LYS A 45 -39.14 12.90 7.45
CA LYS A 45 -39.43 12.33 8.78
C LYS A 45 -38.48 11.18 9.12
N LEU A 46 -38.16 10.34 8.14
CA LEU A 46 -37.17 9.28 8.29
C LEU A 46 -35.78 9.89 8.48
N ILE A 47 -35.42 10.89 7.69
CA ILE A 47 -34.13 11.57 7.82
C ILE A 47 -33.95 12.14 9.24
N TYR A 48 -34.95 12.82 9.80
CA TYR A 48 -34.87 13.34 11.18
C TYR A 48 -34.64 12.21 12.20
N ARG A 49 -35.28 11.05 12.01
CA ARG A 49 -35.08 9.90 12.89
C ARG A 49 -33.67 9.32 12.76
N LEU A 50 -33.14 9.26 11.54
CA LEU A 50 -31.77 8.80 11.26
C LEU A 50 -30.73 9.75 11.88
N ALA A 51 -30.93 11.06 11.75
CA ALA A 51 -30.09 12.08 12.36
C ALA A 51 -30.29 12.25 13.88
N ARG A 52 -31.25 11.52 14.47
CA ARG A 52 -31.70 11.64 15.87
C ARG A 52 -32.14 13.07 16.25
N ALA A 53 -32.67 13.81 15.28
CA ALA A 53 -33.19 15.15 15.46
C ALA A 53 -34.58 15.10 16.11
N THR A 54 -34.64 15.37 17.41
CA THR A 54 -35.88 15.30 18.19
C THR A 54 -36.54 16.67 18.32
N SER A 55 -35.73 17.70 18.60
CA SER A 55 -36.15 19.08 18.78
C SER A 55 -36.33 19.82 17.46
N ALA A 56 -37.08 20.94 17.49
CA ALA A 56 -37.28 21.79 16.32
C ALA A 56 -35.98 22.44 15.82
N ALA A 57 -35.04 22.75 16.73
CA ALA A 57 -33.74 23.30 16.37
C ALA A 57 -32.87 22.27 15.62
N GLU A 58 -32.83 21.02 16.11
CA GLU A 58 -32.11 19.94 15.43
C GLU A 58 -32.71 19.63 14.05
N ARG A 59 -34.04 19.65 13.92
CA ARG A 59 -34.69 19.44 12.61
C ARG A 59 -34.33 20.53 11.61
N ARG A 60 -34.30 21.80 12.05
CA ARG A 60 -33.84 22.92 11.21
C ARG A 60 -32.39 22.76 10.79
N ALA A 61 -31.52 22.31 11.69
CA ALA A 61 -30.12 22.00 11.36
C ALA A 61 -30.02 20.89 10.31
N VAL A 62 -30.82 19.83 10.42
CA VAL A 62 -30.88 18.76 9.40
C VAL A 62 -31.34 19.29 8.05
N ASP A 63 -32.39 20.13 8.03
CA ASP A 63 -32.89 20.72 6.79
C ASP A 63 -31.82 21.60 6.10
N PHE A 64 -31.13 22.44 6.86
CA PHE A 64 -30.05 23.29 6.35
C PHE A 64 -28.91 22.45 5.74
N VAL A 65 -28.51 21.39 6.44
CA VAL A 65 -27.47 20.48 5.97
C VAL A 65 -27.89 19.74 4.70
N LEU A 66 -29.13 19.27 4.63
CA LEU A 66 -29.67 18.61 3.44
C LEU A 66 -29.66 19.54 2.23
N GLU A 67 -30.04 20.81 2.42
CA GLU A 67 -30.05 21.80 1.34
C GLU A 67 -28.64 22.19 0.88
N THR A 68 -27.68 22.25 1.81
CA THR A 68 -26.32 22.73 1.53
C THR A 68 -25.42 21.65 0.93
N PHE A 69 -25.48 20.42 1.45
CA PHE A 69 -24.50 19.37 1.13
C PHE A 69 -25.07 18.20 0.33
N PHE A 70 -26.38 18.09 0.22
CA PHE A 70 -27.04 16.99 -0.48
C PHE A 70 -27.87 17.51 -1.66
N HIS A 71 -28.01 16.67 -2.68
CA HIS A 71 -28.82 16.95 -3.84
C HIS A 71 -29.97 15.95 -3.92
N ALA A 72 -31.20 16.46 -3.91
CA ALA A 72 -32.38 15.63 -4.11
C ALA A 72 -32.40 15.10 -5.55
N ARG A 73 -32.58 13.79 -5.69
CA ARG A 73 -32.82 13.06 -6.94
C ARG A 73 -34.03 12.14 -6.76
N ASP A 74 -34.45 11.48 -7.83
CA ASP A 74 -35.65 10.64 -7.84
C ASP A 74 -35.58 9.47 -6.82
N ASP A 75 -34.37 8.97 -6.54
CA ASP A 75 -34.11 7.84 -5.64
C ASP A 75 -33.70 8.24 -4.21
N GLY A 76 -33.41 9.52 -3.95
CA GLY A 76 -32.98 9.97 -2.63
C GLY A 76 -32.16 11.26 -2.64
N TYR A 77 -31.63 11.62 -1.48
CA TYR A 77 -30.65 12.68 -1.32
C TYR A 77 -29.25 12.12 -1.50
N HIS A 78 -28.51 12.66 -2.47
CA HIS A 78 -27.17 12.23 -2.83
C HIS A 78 -26.10 13.21 -2.39
N GLN A 79 -24.95 12.67 -2.00
CA GLN A 79 -23.72 13.44 -1.87
C GLN A 79 -22.69 12.93 -2.87
N LYS A 80 -22.18 13.84 -3.72
CA LYS A 80 -21.24 13.51 -4.80
C LYS A 80 -20.01 12.74 -4.31
N ARG A 81 -19.43 13.15 -3.18
CA ARG A 81 -18.24 12.52 -2.61
C ARG A 81 -18.54 11.09 -2.13
N CYS A 82 -19.59 10.92 -1.33
CA CYS A 82 -20.03 9.60 -0.88
C CYS A 82 -20.29 8.66 -2.06
N ASP A 83 -20.99 9.11 -3.10
CA ASP A 83 -21.31 8.29 -4.27
C ASP A 83 -20.04 7.77 -4.96
N ILE A 84 -19.03 8.62 -5.14
CA ILE A 84 -17.74 8.24 -5.75
C ILE A 84 -17.01 7.20 -4.90
N GLU A 85 -16.94 7.43 -3.58
CA GLU A 85 -16.23 6.54 -2.66
C GLU A 85 -16.92 5.17 -2.54
N ILE A 86 -18.25 5.16 -2.45
CA ILE A 86 -19.06 3.93 -2.41
C ILE A 86 -18.93 3.16 -3.72
N ALA A 87 -19.01 3.83 -4.88
CA ALA A 87 -18.82 3.17 -6.18
C ALA A 87 -17.43 2.51 -6.29
N ALA A 88 -16.38 3.20 -5.83
CA ALA A 88 -15.02 2.66 -5.79
C ALA A 88 -14.90 1.47 -4.83
N TYR A 89 -15.54 1.54 -3.66
CA TYR A 89 -15.58 0.45 -2.68
C TYR A 89 -16.29 -0.80 -3.24
N GLN A 90 -17.49 -0.62 -3.79
CA GLN A 90 -18.27 -1.71 -4.38
C GLN A 90 -17.56 -2.33 -5.59
N GLN A 91 -16.86 -1.54 -6.41
CA GLN A 91 -16.08 -2.08 -7.52
C GLN A 91 -14.94 -2.99 -7.04
N LYS A 92 -14.24 -2.59 -5.97
CA LYS A 92 -13.19 -3.42 -5.35
C LYS A 92 -13.79 -4.72 -4.77
N GLN A 93 -14.92 -4.62 -4.07
CA GLN A 93 -15.62 -5.77 -3.51
C GLN A 93 -16.05 -6.76 -4.59
N ARG A 94 -16.66 -6.28 -5.69
CA ARG A 94 -17.06 -7.12 -6.83
C ARG A 94 -15.88 -7.84 -7.47
N LYS A 95 -14.75 -7.14 -7.68
CA LYS A 95 -13.53 -7.75 -8.24
C LYS A 95 -12.96 -8.82 -7.31
N ALA A 96 -12.94 -8.57 -6.00
CA ALA A 96 -12.50 -9.54 -5.01
C ALA A 96 -13.44 -10.77 -4.92
N GLN A 97 -14.75 -10.56 -5.01
CA GLN A 97 -15.72 -11.66 -5.05
C GLN A 97 -15.59 -12.49 -6.33
N ALA A 98 -15.42 -11.84 -7.48
CA ALA A 98 -15.21 -12.53 -8.75
C ALA A 98 -13.92 -13.37 -8.76
N SER A 99 -12.82 -12.84 -8.22
CA SER A 99 -11.56 -13.60 -8.09
C SER A 99 -11.68 -14.74 -7.09
N ALA A 100 -12.39 -14.56 -5.98
CA ALA A 100 -12.68 -15.64 -5.04
C ALA A 100 -13.52 -16.74 -5.71
N ASN A 101 -14.65 -16.40 -6.34
CA ASN A 101 -15.50 -17.36 -7.03
C ASN A 101 -14.75 -18.09 -8.15
N ALA A 102 -13.88 -17.42 -8.90
CA ALA A 102 -13.04 -18.06 -9.91
C ALA A 102 -12.03 -19.06 -9.32
N ARG A 103 -11.56 -18.86 -8.07
CA ARG A 103 -10.69 -19.82 -7.38
C ARG A 103 -11.48 -21.02 -6.87
N TRP A 104 -12.65 -20.81 -6.28
CA TRP A 104 -13.46 -21.87 -5.68
C TRP A 104 -14.23 -22.71 -6.72
N ASN A 105 -14.72 -22.08 -7.80
CA ASN A 105 -15.47 -22.79 -8.85
C ASN A 105 -14.57 -23.51 -9.87
N LYS A 106 -13.23 -23.38 -9.77
CA LYS A 106 -12.29 -24.12 -10.63
C LYS A 106 -12.12 -25.58 -10.20
N SER A 107 -12.67 -26.00 -9.04
CA SER A 107 -12.59 -27.40 -8.59
C SER A 107 -13.75 -28.29 -9.04
N GLU A 108 -14.79 -27.77 -9.68
CA GLU A 108 -15.92 -28.60 -10.16
C GLU A 108 -15.81 -28.98 -11.66
N GLY A 109 -14.86 -28.41 -12.40
CA GLY A 109 -14.76 -28.58 -13.85
C GLY A 109 -13.74 -29.62 -14.35
N ASP A 110 -12.73 -30.00 -13.56
CA ASP A 110 -11.60 -30.79 -14.06
C ASP A 110 -11.21 -31.95 -13.13
N ALA A 111 -12.18 -32.80 -12.77
CA ALA A 111 -11.87 -34.09 -12.12
C ALA A 111 -11.19 -35.10 -13.08
N ASN A 112 -11.09 -34.80 -14.38
CA ASN A 112 -10.56 -35.72 -15.40
C ASN A 112 -9.33 -35.19 -16.18
N ALA A 113 -8.74 -34.06 -15.81
CA ALA A 113 -7.56 -33.53 -16.52
C ALA A 113 -6.23 -34.25 -16.17
N HIS A 114 -6.25 -35.23 -15.26
CA HIS A 114 -5.07 -35.97 -14.82
C HIS A 114 -5.24 -37.50 -14.94
N ALA A 115 -5.71 -37.99 -16.10
CA ALA A 115 -5.84 -39.43 -16.33
C ALA A 115 -4.66 -40.08 -17.09
N ASN A 116 -3.64 -39.34 -17.53
CA ASN A 116 -2.49 -39.94 -18.21
C ASN A 116 -1.16 -39.24 -17.88
N ALA A 117 -0.61 -39.57 -16.71
CA ALA A 117 0.81 -39.46 -16.42
C ALA A 117 1.24 -40.66 -15.56
N SER A 118 1.11 -41.86 -16.13
CA SER A 118 1.92 -43.02 -15.74
C SER A 118 3.35 -42.73 -16.21
N ALA A 119 4.47 -42.99 -15.52
CA ALA A 119 4.77 -43.94 -14.48
C ALA A 119 6.04 -43.52 -13.72
N THR A 120 6.32 -44.24 -12.62
CA THR A 120 7.61 -44.40 -11.91
C THR A 120 8.16 -43.21 -11.12
N HIS A 121 7.86 -43.13 -9.82
CA HIS A 121 8.74 -43.66 -8.77
C HIS A 121 8.09 -43.52 -7.37
N ASP A 122 8.59 -44.36 -6.47
CA ASP A 122 8.16 -44.67 -5.11
C ASP A 122 7.77 -43.49 -4.19
N ALA A 123 6.78 -43.76 -3.32
CA ALA A 123 6.27 -42.97 -2.20
C ALA A 123 7.36 -42.65 -1.13
N PRO A 124 7.12 -41.89 -0.02
CA PRO A 124 5.87 -41.29 0.48
C PRO A 124 5.99 -39.84 1.00
N ASP A 125 4.96 -39.01 0.90
CA ASP A 125 4.50 -38.14 2.03
C ASP A 125 3.20 -37.43 1.66
N MET A 126 2.11 -37.75 2.35
CA MET A 126 0.85 -37.01 2.25
C MET A 126 0.97 -35.72 3.06
N ARG A 127 1.19 -34.59 2.39
CA ARG A 127 0.98 -33.27 3.02
C ARG A 127 -0.49 -32.88 2.97
N THR A 128 -1.23 -33.26 3.99
CA THR A 128 -2.54 -32.67 4.32
C THR A 128 -2.35 -31.37 5.10
N HIS A 129 -2.02 -30.28 4.41
CA HIS A 129 -2.16 -28.94 5.00
C HIS A 129 -2.74 -27.95 3.98
N CYS A 130 -4.03 -27.69 4.14
CA CYS A 130 -4.67 -26.50 3.61
C CYS A 130 -4.12 -25.29 4.38
N GLU A 131 -3.23 -24.50 3.78
CA GLU A 131 -2.93 -23.16 4.28
C GLU A 131 -4.10 -22.24 3.92
N GLY A 132 -5.09 -22.21 4.81
CA GLY A 132 -6.17 -21.22 4.78
C GLY A 132 -5.59 -19.82 5.01
N ASN A 133 -5.29 -19.10 3.93
CA ASN A 133 -4.94 -17.69 4.00
C ASN A 133 -6.20 -16.84 4.14
N ALA A 134 -6.83 -16.89 5.32
CA ALA A 134 -7.82 -15.92 5.76
C ALA A 134 -7.21 -15.13 6.93
N SER A 135 -6.37 -14.14 6.61
CA SER A 135 -5.93 -13.16 7.60
C SER A 135 -7.10 -12.22 7.91
N HIS A 136 -7.93 -12.60 8.90
CA HIS A 136 -8.83 -11.67 9.57
C HIS A 136 -8.02 -10.87 10.61
N LYS A 137 -7.35 -9.81 10.17
CA LYS A 137 -6.99 -8.68 11.03
C LYS A 137 -7.58 -7.41 10.39
N PRO A 138 -8.46 -6.67 11.08
CA PRO A 138 -8.89 -5.37 10.59
C PRO A 138 -7.71 -4.41 10.73
N GLU A 139 -6.93 -4.25 9.64
CA GLU A 139 -5.93 -3.20 9.57
C GLU A 139 -6.65 -1.86 9.44
N ALA A 140 -6.88 -1.20 10.59
CA ALA A 140 -7.16 0.21 10.63
C ALA A 140 -5.94 0.93 10.04
N ASN A 141 -6.05 1.37 8.80
CA ASN A 141 -5.07 2.21 8.13
C ASN A 141 -5.08 3.61 8.77
N ILE A 142 -4.56 3.71 9.99
CA ILE A 142 -4.12 4.98 10.54
C ILE A 142 -2.86 5.30 9.75
N GLN A 143 -2.98 6.20 8.79
CA GLN A 143 -1.83 6.85 8.15
C GLN A 143 -1.14 7.69 9.22
N ILE A 144 -0.36 7.04 10.09
CA ILE A 144 0.67 7.71 10.85
C ILE A 144 1.67 8.15 9.79
N ARG A 145 1.66 9.43 9.46
CA ARG A 145 2.81 10.05 8.81
C ARG A 145 3.99 9.75 9.74
N PRO A 146 4.98 8.93 9.35
CA PRO A 146 6.16 8.81 10.17
C PRO A 146 6.80 10.20 10.14
N SER A 147 6.72 10.91 11.27
CA SER A 147 7.66 11.99 11.54
C SER A 147 9.01 11.33 11.43
N VAL A 148 9.75 11.67 10.38
CA VAL A 148 11.14 11.27 10.24
C VAL A 148 11.85 11.79 11.49
N PRO A 149 12.50 10.93 12.29
CA PRO A 149 13.43 11.43 13.30
C PRO A 149 14.55 12.11 12.53
N ASP A 150 14.62 13.44 12.67
CA ASP A 150 15.78 14.19 12.25
C ASP A 150 16.99 13.62 12.97
N GLY A 151 18.07 13.43 12.22
CA GLY A 151 19.13 12.49 12.57
C GLY A 151 19.79 12.79 13.92
N THR A 152 19.74 11.81 14.81
CA THR A 152 20.77 11.42 15.78
C THR A 152 20.16 10.30 16.63
N ASP A 153 20.58 9.06 16.38
CA ASP A 153 20.56 7.87 17.26
C ASP A 153 20.38 6.61 16.41
N ALA A 154 21.45 6.26 15.69
CA ALA A 154 21.51 5.15 14.74
C ALA A 154 22.05 3.86 15.38
N ASP A 155 21.66 3.53 16.62
CA ASP A 155 22.27 2.41 17.35
C ASP A 155 21.31 1.38 17.98
N ALA A 156 20.01 1.43 17.66
CA ALA A 156 19.12 0.32 18.02
C ALA A 156 17.96 0.20 17.05
N SER A 157 17.53 -1.04 16.79
CA SER A 157 16.15 -1.31 16.33
C SER A 157 15.19 -0.50 17.22
N PRO A 158 14.14 0.14 16.67
CA PRO A 158 13.14 0.82 17.47
C PRO A 158 12.67 -0.10 18.62
N PRO A 159 12.59 0.38 19.88
CA PRO A 159 12.39 -0.48 21.03
C PRO A 159 11.13 -1.34 20.86
N GLY A 160 11.31 -2.66 20.79
CA GLY A 160 10.23 -3.65 20.65
C GLY A 160 9.96 -4.16 19.23
N MET A 161 10.74 -3.76 18.22
CA MET A 161 10.53 -4.17 16.82
C MET A 161 11.57 -5.22 16.39
N SER A 162 11.11 -6.32 15.78
CA SER A 162 12.02 -7.33 15.20
C SER A 162 12.78 -6.75 14.00
N ALA A 163 13.96 -7.30 13.67
CA ALA A 163 14.76 -6.85 12.52
C ALA A 163 13.94 -6.88 11.21
N LYS A 164 13.11 -7.90 11.02
CA LYS A 164 12.20 -8.01 9.88
C LYS A 164 11.17 -6.87 9.84
N GLU A 165 10.54 -6.55 10.97
CA GLU A 165 9.58 -5.45 11.05
C GLU A 165 10.26 -4.11 10.81
N ALA A 166 11.47 -3.90 11.36
CA ALA A 166 12.25 -2.69 11.14
C ALA A 166 12.61 -2.50 9.64
N ILE A 167 12.97 -3.57 8.93
CA ILE A 167 13.22 -3.53 7.48
C ILE A 167 11.97 -3.04 6.72
N PHE A 168 10.78 -3.59 7.02
CA PHE A 168 9.57 -3.26 6.27
C PHE A 168 8.91 -1.95 6.70
N HIS A 169 9.06 -1.52 7.96
CA HIS A 169 8.46 -0.29 8.48
C HIS A 169 9.40 0.92 8.46
N VAL A 170 10.72 0.73 8.38
CA VAL A 170 11.70 1.82 8.36
C VAL A 170 12.43 1.88 7.03
N ALA A 171 13.07 0.79 6.60
CA ALA A 171 13.91 0.82 5.41
C ALA A 171 13.12 0.96 4.11
N VAL A 172 11.99 0.26 3.96
CA VAL A 172 11.13 0.37 2.77
C VAL A 172 10.60 1.80 2.59
N PRO A 173 9.96 2.44 3.60
CA PRO A 173 9.52 3.83 3.47
C PRO A 173 10.66 4.79 3.13
N TRP A 174 11.83 4.63 3.77
CA TRP A 174 12.99 5.48 3.50
C TRP A 174 13.45 5.39 2.04
N LEU A 175 13.51 4.19 1.46
CA LEU A 175 13.83 3.99 0.05
C LEU A 175 12.77 4.60 -0.88
N THR A 176 11.49 4.49 -0.53
CA THR A 176 10.41 5.05 -1.36
C THR A 176 10.40 6.57 -1.41
N THR A 177 10.74 7.24 -0.30
CA THR A 177 10.90 8.70 -0.25
C THR A 177 12.03 9.19 -1.16
N ARG A 178 13.02 8.32 -1.46
CA ARG A 178 14.14 8.60 -2.37
C ARG A 178 13.90 8.12 -3.81
N GLY A 179 12.64 7.83 -4.16
CA GLY A 179 12.24 7.53 -5.54
C GLY A 179 12.38 6.06 -5.95
N VAL A 180 12.74 5.15 -5.04
CA VAL A 180 12.73 3.71 -5.32
C VAL A 180 11.29 3.22 -5.27
N ALA A 181 10.82 2.55 -6.34
CA ALA A 181 9.49 1.97 -6.36
C ALA A 181 9.30 0.96 -5.21
N ASP A 182 8.19 1.05 -4.49
CA ASP A 182 7.89 0.26 -3.30
C ASP A 182 8.04 -1.27 -3.51
N LYS A 183 7.53 -1.79 -4.64
CA LYS A 183 7.69 -3.20 -5.02
C LYS A 183 9.16 -3.60 -5.16
N SER A 184 9.97 -2.72 -5.75
CA SER A 184 11.40 -2.93 -5.94
C SER A 184 12.16 -2.87 -4.62
N ALA A 185 11.84 -1.91 -3.74
CA ALA A 185 12.42 -1.79 -2.40
C ALA A 185 12.17 -3.05 -1.57
N ARG A 186 10.92 -3.55 -1.56
CA ARG A 186 10.55 -4.80 -0.87
C ARG A 186 11.26 -6.01 -1.44
N SER A 187 11.34 -6.13 -2.77
CA SER A 187 12.05 -7.24 -3.42
C SER A 187 13.55 -7.22 -3.11
N LEU A 188 14.18 -6.04 -3.09
CA LEU A 188 15.59 -5.87 -2.81
C LEU A 188 15.93 -6.26 -1.37
N LEU A 189 15.17 -5.75 -0.41
CA LEU A 189 15.35 -6.06 1.02
C LEU A 189 14.96 -7.51 1.34
N GLY A 190 13.97 -8.09 0.66
CA GLY A 190 13.68 -9.52 0.76
C GLY A 190 14.83 -10.39 0.23
N GLY A 191 15.51 -9.93 -0.83
CA GLY A 191 16.75 -10.54 -1.31
C GLY A 191 17.88 -10.44 -0.30
N ALA A 192 18.02 -9.29 0.38
CA ALA A 192 18.99 -9.10 1.46
C ALA A 192 18.74 -10.05 2.64
N ILE A 193 17.48 -10.21 3.08
CA ILE A 193 17.10 -11.14 4.15
C ILE A 193 17.49 -12.58 3.79
N LYS A 194 17.23 -13.01 2.55
CA LYS A 194 17.57 -14.36 2.09
C LYS A 194 19.07 -14.64 2.12
N GLN A 195 19.91 -13.62 1.93
CA GLN A 195 21.36 -13.77 1.79
C GLN A 195 22.13 -13.51 3.08
N LEU A 196 21.69 -12.52 3.88
CA LEU A 196 22.40 -12.04 5.07
C LEU A 196 21.68 -12.39 6.37
N GLY A 197 20.49 -13.00 6.30
CA GLY A 197 19.58 -13.13 7.43
C GLY A 197 18.88 -11.81 7.78
N GLU A 198 17.92 -11.87 8.70
CA GLU A 198 17.11 -10.70 9.07
C GLU A 198 17.96 -9.60 9.74
N GLU A 199 18.82 -9.98 10.68
CA GLU A 199 19.73 -9.04 11.37
C GLU A 199 20.76 -8.42 10.42
N GLY A 200 21.38 -9.23 9.54
CA GLY A 200 22.36 -8.74 8.58
C GLY A 200 21.76 -7.82 7.52
N ALA A 201 20.50 -8.07 7.12
CA ALA A 201 19.76 -7.20 6.22
C ALA A 201 19.36 -5.87 6.89
N TRP A 202 19.01 -5.90 8.18
CA TRP A 202 18.70 -4.70 8.93
C TRP A 202 19.92 -3.81 9.13
N MET A 203 21.07 -4.39 9.53
CA MET A 203 22.33 -3.65 9.62
C MET A 203 22.71 -3.00 8.29
N LEU A 204 22.55 -3.73 7.17
CA LEU A 204 22.82 -3.18 5.85
C LEU A 204 21.90 -2.01 5.50
N ALA A 205 20.63 -2.10 5.88
CA ALA A 205 19.67 -1.00 5.68
C ALA A 205 20.04 0.21 6.54
N GLN A 206 20.46 0.02 7.79
CA GLN A 206 20.95 1.08 8.66
C GLN A 206 22.21 1.75 8.08
N ASP A 207 23.16 0.97 7.58
CA ASP A 207 24.36 1.48 6.90
C ASP A 207 23.97 2.35 5.70
N CYS A 208 23.02 1.90 4.88
CA CYS A 208 22.52 2.68 3.73
C CYS A 208 21.81 3.98 4.16
N ILE A 209 21.00 3.92 5.22
CA ILE A 209 20.31 5.10 5.76
C ILE A 209 21.33 6.13 6.28
N ARG A 210 22.38 5.66 6.96
CA ARG A 210 23.45 6.50 7.51
C ARG A 210 24.31 7.14 6.44
N GLU A 211 24.73 6.38 5.41
CA GLU A 211 25.52 6.92 4.31
C GLU A 211 24.72 7.85 3.40
N GLY A 212 23.39 7.67 3.33
CA GLY A 212 22.48 8.51 2.57
C GLY A 212 22.83 8.65 1.07
N PRO A 213 23.23 7.57 0.35
CA PRO A 213 23.68 7.64 -1.03
C PRO A 213 22.61 8.19 -1.99
N LEU A 214 23.05 8.76 -3.11
CA LEU A 214 22.16 9.29 -4.16
C LEU A 214 21.33 8.18 -4.83
N GLU A 215 21.90 6.99 -4.96
CA GLU A 215 21.22 5.79 -5.48
C GLU A 215 21.18 4.65 -4.44
N PRO A 216 20.25 4.69 -3.48
CA PRO A 216 20.19 3.70 -2.39
C PRO A 216 20.01 2.26 -2.83
N ALA A 217 19.21 2.00 -3.86
CA ALA A 217 18.96 0.64 -4.33
C ALA A 217 20.21 0.01 -4.95
N ALA A 218 20.97 0.79 -5.73
CA ALA A 218 22.24 0.35 -6.30
C ALA A 218 23.29 0.13 -5.21
N TRP A 219 23.33 1.00 -4.21
CA TRP A 219 24.22 0.88 -3.06
C TRP A 219 23.96 -0.42 -2.28
N ILE A 220 22.70 -0.70 -1.92
CA ILE A 220 22.33 -1.94 -1.21
C ILE A 220 22.67 -3.17 -2.06
N ALA A 221 22.34 -3.17 -3.35
CA ALA A 221 22.66 -4.28 -4.25
C ALA A 221 24.17 -4.53 -4.36
N SER A 222 24.97 -3.46 -4.44
CA SER A 222 26.44 -3.54 -4.47
C SER A 222 27.00 -4.10 -3.17
N SER A 223 26.52 -3.63 -2.02
CA SER A 223 26.95 -4.07 -0.70
C SER A 223 26.59 -5.53 -0.39
N ILE A 224 25.45 -6.01 -0.90
CA ILE A 224 25.09 -7.44 -0.87
C ILE A 224 26.11 -8.27 -1.65
N ASN A 225 26.44 -7.85 -2.87
CA ASN A 225 27.41 -8.55 -3.72
C ASN A 225 28.83 -8.54 -3.13
N ALA A 226 29.23 -7.46 -2.45
CA ALA A 226 30.55 -7.34 -1.81
C ALA A 226 30.73 -8.25 -0.59
N ARG A 227 29.64 -8.63 0.10
CA ARG A 227 29.64 -9.51 1.28
C ARG A 227 29.59 -11.01 0.93
N MET A 228 29.51 -11.38 -0.35
CA MET A 228 29.54 -12.77 -0.80
C MET A 228 30.99 -13.29 -0.94
N PRO A 229 31.41 -14.31 -0.18
CA PRO A 229 32.72 -14.94 -0.37
C PRO A 229 32.67 -15.83 -1.61
N GLY A 230 32.92 -15.28 -2.80
CA GLY A 230 33.03 -16.09 -4.02
C GLY A 230 32.83 -15.39 -5.36
N ALA A 231 32.36 -14.15 -5.41
CA ALA A 231 32.23 -13.43 -6.67
C ALA A 231 33.54 -12.71 -7.02
N LYS A 232 34.51 -13.44 -7.59
CA LYS A 232 35.55 -12.82 -8.42
C LYS A 232 34.86 -11.83 -9.34
N GLY A 233 35.27 -10.56 -9.26
CA GLY A 233 34.63 -9.47 -9.97
C GLY A 233 34.35 -9.84 -11.43
N ARG A 234 33.08 -9.74 -11.84
CA ARG A 234 32.79 -9.50 -13.24
C ARG A 234 33.38 -8.13 -13.55
N ARG A 235 34.61 -8.13 -14.09
CA ARG A 235 35.13 -6.99 -14.82
C ARG A 235 34.03 -6.54 -15.78
N SER A 236 33.64 -5.28 -15.69
CA SER A 236 32.89 -4.60 -16.74
C SER A 236 33.49 -5.00 -18.10
N ARG A 237 32.68 -5.57 -19.00
CA ARG A 237 33.11 -5.86 -20.39
C ARG A 237 33.11 -4.61 -21.28
N HIS A 238 33.11 -3.42 -20.68
CA HIS A 238 33.40 -2.16 -21.34
C HIS A 238 34.39 -1.39 -20.49
N ASN A 239 35.68 -1.66 -20.71
CA ASN A 239 36.76 -0.70 -20.51
C ASN A 239 37.86 -1.10 -21.50
N GLY A 240 37.84 -0.45 -22.65
CA GLY A 240 38.79 -0.65 -23.75
C GLY A 240 38.79 0.52 -24.72
N LEU A 241 38.50 1.73 -24.23
CA LEU A 241 38.58 2.97 -25.03
C LEU A 241 39.51 4.03 -24.42
N ASP A 242 39.98 3.86 -23.18
CA ASP A 242 40.90 4.82 -22.52
C ASP A 242 42.38 4.39 -22.55
N GLN A 243 42.74 3.37 -23.33
CA GLN A 243 44.13 2.90 -23.52
C GLN A 243 44.48 2.68 -24.99
N ILE A 244 43.93 3.49 -25.89
CA ILE A 244 44.47 3.60 -27.24
C ILE A 244 45.30 4.88 -27.30
N ASP A 245 46.62 4.72 -27.31
CA ASP A 245 47.54 5.82 -27.57
C ASP A 245 47.51 6.12 -29.07
N TYR A 246 46.73 7.13 -29.48
CA TYR A 246 46.56 7.53 -30.88
C TYR A 246 47.78 8.26 -31.47
N ARG A 247 48.94 8.22 -30.80
CA ARG A 247 50.17 8.91 -31.27
C ARG A 247 51.17 8.02 -31.99
N GLU A 248 50.92 6.72 -32.13
CA GLU A 248 51.87 5.79 -32.77
C GLU A 248 51.71 5.61 -34.30
N GLY A 249 50.95 6.46 -34.98
CA GLY A 249 50.64 6.29 -36.41
C GLY A 249 50.97 7.44 -37.34
N ILE A 250 51.66 8.50 -36.89
CA ILE A 250 51.91 9.69 -37.74
C ILE A 250 53.41 9.93 -37.79
N ALA A 251 54.00 9.71 -38.97
CA ALA A 251 55.35 10.20 -39.25
C ALA A 251 55.35 11.73 -39.24
N HIS A 252 56.50 12.34 -38.91
CA HIS A 252 56.64 13.79 -38.67
C HIS A 252 56.36 14.69 -39.90
N ASP A 253 55.95 14.10 -41.03
CA ASP A 253 55.56 14.74 -42.29
C ASP A 253 54.04 14.65 -42.61
N GLY A 254 53.24 14.02 -41.74
CA GLY A 254 51.78 14.07 -41.83
C GLY A 254 51.12 13.11 -42.83
N SER A 255 51.80 12.04 -43.25
CA SER A 255 51.15 10.94 -43.97
C SER A 255 50.74 9.79 -43.03
N PHE A 256 49.64 9.11 -43.40
CA PHE A 256 49.10 7.91 -42.74
C PHE A 256 49.71 6.63 -43.32
#